data_AF-A0A497X4Y0-F1
#
_entry.id   AF-A0A497X4Y0-F1
#
_cell.length_a   1.000
_cell.length_b   1.000
_cell.length_c   1.000
_cell.angle_alpha   90.00
_cell.angle_beta   90.00
_cell.angle_gamma   90.00
#
_symmetry.space_group_name_H-M   'P 1'
#
loop_
_entity.id
_entity.type
_entity.pdbx_description
1 polymer ?
#
loop_
_entity_poly.entity_id
_entity_poly.type
_entity_poly.pdbx_seq_one_letter_code
_entity_poly.pdbx_strand_id
1 'polypeptide(L)'
;MFDIGMTELLVIGLVALIVVGPKDLPGMFRTLGQFTAKAKRMAREFSRAMEDAADEAGVKDMADTVKAAANPKKMGLDKIREATNFDKFPDGSETKKLAKDRAEAAEKIRNSTAKAAEARKAKEAAAAEAPKPAPKPKATAKPKTTAKPKSKKADT
;
A
#
# COMPACT_ATOMS: atom_id res chain seq x y z
N MET A 1 12.91 11.16 -19.34
CA MET A 1 12.16 11.79 -20.46
C MET A 1 10.64 11.63 -20.33
N PHE A 2 10.13 10.94 -19.30
CA PHE A 2 8.69 10.89 -19.00
C PHE A 2 8.50 11.30 -17.54
N ASP A 3 8.54 12.60 -17.28
CA ASP A 3 8.12 13.20 -16.01
C ASP A 3 6.58 13.21 -15.96
N ILE A 4 5.97 12.02 -16.05
CA ILE A 4 4.53 11.86 -15.79
C ILE A 4 4.38 11.83 -14.28
N GLY A 5 4.38 13.03 -13.69
CA GLY A 5 4.06 13.24 -12.29
C GLY A 5 2.56 13.24 -12.03
N MET A 6 2.19 13.36 -10.75
CA MET A 6 0.79 13.56 -10.35
C MET A 6 0.22 14.85 -10.96
N THR A 7 1.05 15.87 -11.16
CA THR A 7 0.66 17.17 -11.73
C THR A 7 0.29 17.02 -13.22
N GLU A 8 1.13 16.38 -14.03
CA GLU A 8 0.83 16.09 -15.44
C GLU A 8 -0.42 15.23 -15.61
N LEU A 9 -0.62 14.21 -14.76
CA LEU A 9 -1.85 13.40 -14.79
C LEU A 9 -3.10 14.24 -14.51
N LEU A 10 -3.03 15.21 -13.60
CA LEU A 10 -4.14 16.14 -13.33
C LEU A 10 -4.44 17.03 -14.54
N VAL A 11 -3.41 17.57 -15.19
CA VAL A 11 -3.57 18.39 -16.41
C VAL A 11 -4.20 17.58 -17.53
N ILE A 12 -3.72 16.36 -17.78
CA ILE A 12 -4.30 15.46 -18.79
C ILE A 12 -5.75 15.12 -18.43
N GLY A 13 -6.05 14.86 -17.16
CA GLY A 13 -7.41 14.64 -16.68
C GLY A 13 -8.34 15.82 -16.95
N LEU A 14 -7.88 17.05 -16.70
CA LEU A 14 -8.65 18.26 -16.98
C LEU A 14 -8.92 18.45 -18.48
N VAL A 15 -7.90 18.26 -19.32
CA VAL A 15 -8.05 18.33 -20.79
C VAL A 15 -9.03 17.27 -21.27
N ALA A 16 -8.93 16.04 -20.76
CA ALA A 16 -9.85 14.97 -21.11
C ALA A 16 -11.30 15.31 -20.71
N LEU A 17 -11.52 15.95 -19.55
CA LEU A 17 -12.86 16.40 -19.13
C LEU A 17 -13.45 17.47 -20.07
N ILE A 18 -12.63 18.35 -20.63
CA ILE A 18 -13.08 19.39 -21.56
C ILE A 18 -13.40 18.79 -22.93
N VAL A 19 -12.53 17.93 -23.45
CA VAL A 19 -12.64 17.40 -24.81
C VAL A 19 -13.73 16.34 -24.92
N VAL A 20 -13.76 15.41 -23.97
CA VAL A 20 -14.71 14.28 -23.98
C VAL A 20 -15.98 14.60 -23.19
N GLY A 21 -15.86 15.40 -22.14
CA GLY A 21 -16.96 15.71 -21.23
C GLY A 21 -16.91 14.91 -19.92
N PRO A 22 -17.34 15.50 -18.79
CA PRO A 22 -17.28 14.87 -17.47
C PRO A 22 -18.23 13.67 -17.30
N LYS A 23 -19.25 13.55 -18.15
CA LYS A 23 -20.25 12.47 -18.07
C LYS A 23 -19.85 11.23 -18.89
N ASP A 24 -19.10 11.43 -19.97
CA ASP A 24 -18.77 10.34 -20.91
C ASP A 24 -17.46 9.62 -20.52
N LEU A 25 -16.49 10.34 -19.94
CA LEU A 25 -15.26 9.76 -19.39
C LEU A 25 -15.47 8.57 -18.44
N PRO A 26 -16.33 8.65 -17.39
CA PRO A 26 -16.54 7.52 -16.49
C PRO A 26 -17.15 6.30 -17.21
N GLY A 27 -17.99 6.53 -18.22
CA GLY A 27 -18.51 5.47 -19.09
C GLY A 27 -17.39 4.81 -19.90
N MET A 28 -16.54 5.59 -20.55
CA MET A 28 -15.41 5.10 -21.34
C MET A 28 -14.42 4.30 -20.49
N PHE A 29 -14.04 4.78 -19.31
CA PHE A 29 -13.16 4.04 -18.40
C PHE A 29 -13.78 2.71 -17.95
N ARG A 30 -15.10 2.67 -17.74
CA ARG A 30 -15.80 1.45 -17.37
C ARG A 30 -15.77 0.42 -18.50
N THR A 31 -15.99 0.84 -19.74
CA THR A 31 -15.91 -0.03 -20.92
C THR A 31 -14.49 -0.52 -21.18
N LEU A 32 -13.52 0.38 -21.18
CA LEU A 32 -12.10 0.06 -21.41
C LEU A 32 -11.54 -0.81 -20.28
N GLY A 33 -11.96 -0.55 -19.05
CA GLY A 33 -11.66 -1.36 -17.87
C GLY A 33 -12.25 -2.76 -17.96
N GLN A 34 -13.50 -2.91 -18.40
CA GLN A 34 -14.11 -4.24 -18.61
C GLN A 34 -13.38 -5.04 -19.70
N PHE A 35 -13.02 -4.39 -20.81
CA PHE A 35 -12.24 -5.03 -21.88
C PHE A 35 -10.87 -5.50 -21.38
N THR A 36 -10.14 -4.62 -20.69
CA THR A 36 -8.84 -4.93 -20.08
C THR A 36 -8.96 -6.03 -19.02
N ALA A 37 -10.03 -6.03 -18.23
CA ALA A 37 -10.27 -7.06 -17.22
C ALA A 37 -10.53 -8.45 -17.84
N LYS A 38 -11.32 -8.50 -18.94
CA LYS A 38 -11.53 -9.72 -19.72
C LYS A 38 -10.23 -10.22 -20.33
N ALA A 39 -9.47 -9.34 -20.99
CA ALA A 39 -8.17 -9.67 -21.56
C ALA A 39 -7.19 -10.19 -20.49
N LYS A 40 -7.12 -9.55 -19.31
CA LYS A 40 -6.30 -9.98 -18.17
C LYS A 40 -6.75 -11.32 -17.60
N ARG A 41 -8.05 -11.62 -17.63
CA ARG A 41 -8.57 -12.93 -17.21
C ARG A 41 -8.15 -14.01 -18.20
N MET A 42 -8.35 -13.78 -19.50
CA MET A 42 -7.91 -14.71 -20.55
C MET A 42 -6.40 -14.92 -20.52
N ALA A 43 -5.61 -13.87 -20.33
CA ALA A 43 -4.16 -13.97 -20.17
C ALA A 43 -3.76 -14.83 -18.97
N ARG A 44 -4.48 -14.73 -17.83
CA ARG A 44 -4.21 -15.59 -16.66
C ARG A 44 -4.56 -17.06 -16.92
N GLU A 45 -5.62 -17.32 -17.67
CA GLU A 45 -6.02 -18.67 -18.06
C GLU A 45 -5.01 -19.26 -19.06
N PHE A 46 -4.55 -18.47 -20.04
CA PHE A 46 -3.48 -18.84 -20.96
C PHE A 46 -2.16 -19.09 -20.24
N SER A 47 -1.74 -18.20 -19.32
CA SER A 47 -0.51 -18.40 -18.56
C SER A 47 -0.56 -19.67 -17.72
N ARG A 48 -1.71 -20.02 -17.14
CA ARG A 48 -1.88 -21.29 -16.41
C ARG A 48 -1.75 -22.49 -17.34
N ALA A 49 -2.51 -22.50 -18.44
CA ALA A 49 -2.46 -23.59 -19.41
C ALA A 49 -1.07 -23.75 -20.05
N MET A 50 -0.36 -22.63 -20.28
CA MET A 50 0.98 -22.64 -20.85
C MET A 50 2.03 -23.10 -19.83
N GLU A 51 1.90 -22.76 -18.55
CA GLU A 51 2.76 -23.28 -17.48
C GLU A 51 2.54 -24.78 -17.29
N ASP A 52 1.28 -25.24 -17.29
CA ASP A 52 0.93 -26.67 -17.21
C ASP A 52 1.49 -27.44 -18.42
N ALA A 53 1.37 -26.88 -19.63
CA ALA A 53 1.92 -27.50 -20.85
C ALA A 53 3.45 -27.46 -20.92
N ALA A 54 4.09 -26.39 -20.41
CA ALA A 54 5.55 -26.28 -20.37
C ALA A 54 6.16 -27.24 -19.34
N ASP A 55 5.45 -27.51 -18.25
CA ASP A 55 5.82 -28.50 -17.23
C ASP A 55 5.80 -29.92 -17.80
N GLU A 56 4.84 -30.24 -18.67
CA GLU A 56 4.73 -31.54 -19.33
C GLU A 56 5.70 -31.70 -20.52
N ALA A 57 6.01 -30.60 -21.22
CA ALA A 57 6.91 -30.58 -22.39
C ALA A 57 8.39 -30.32 -22.06
N GLY A 58 8.76 -30.14 -20.78
CA GLY A 58 10.16 -29.95 -20.35
C GLY A 58 10.79 -28.62 -20.81
N VAL A 59 9.97 -27.64 -21.19
CA VAL A 59 10.41 -26.33 -21.73
C VAL A 59 10.45 -25.23 -20.65
N LYS A 60 10.36 -25.65 -19.38
CA LYS A 60 10.28 -24.77 -18.20
C LYS A 60 11.43 -23.77 -18.12
N ASP A 61 12.64 -24.20 -18.47
CA ASP A 61 13.85 -23.35 -18.48
C ASP A 61 13.74 -22.16 -19.45
N MET A 62 13.05 -22.31 -20.58
CA MET A 62 12.84 -21.22 -21.55
C MET A 62 11.76 -20.25 -21.08
N ALA A 63 10.71 -20.75 -20.43
CA ALA A 63 9.69 -19.90 -19.83
C ALA A 63 10.27 -19.07 -18.67
N ASP A 64 11.11 -19.68 -17.82
CA ASP A 64 11.75 -19.03 -16.68
C ASP A 64 12.77 -17.97 -17.10
N THR A 65 13.56 -18.22 -18.15
CA THR A 65 14.50 -17.23 -18.70
C THR A 65 13.79 -16.02 -19.29
N VAL A 66 12.70 -16.22 -20.05
CA VAL A 66 11.87 -15.11 -20.57
C VAL A 66 11.21 -14.33 -19.44
N LYS A 67 10.69 -15.02 -18.42
CA LYS A 67 10.07 -14.42 -17.23
C LYS A 67 11.07 -13.68 -16.34
N ALA A 68 12.33 -14.12 -16.30
CA ALA A 68 13.42 -13.44 -15.63
C ALA A 68 13.84 -12.18 -16.39
N ALA A 69 13.97 -12.26 -17.72
CA ALA A 69 14.28 -11.11 -18.57
C ALA A 69 13.18 -10.04 -18.54
N ALA A 70 11.91 -10.45 -18.44
CA ALA A 70 10.77 -9.55 -18.38
C ALA A 70 10.49 -8.95 -16.98
N ASN A 71 11.20 -9.39 -15.93
CA ASN A 71 10.99 -8.88 -14.57
C ASN A 71 12.04 -7.82 -14.18
N PRO A 72 11.75 -6.52 -14.32
CA PRO A 72 12.67 -5.44 -13.92
C PRO A 72 12.99 -5.47 -12.42
N LYS A 73 12.11 -6.05 -11.60
CA LYS A 73 12.35 -6.26 -10.17
C LYS A 73 13.46 -7.27 -9.89
N LYS A 74 13.62 -8.34 -10.69
CA LYS A 74 14.70 -9.30 -10.51
C LYS A 74 16.05 -8.64 -10.81
N MET A 75 16.15 -7.90 -11.92
CA MET A 75 17.34 -7.07 -12.21
C MET A 75 17.67 -6.06 -11.10
N GLY A 76 16.66 -5.39 -10.53
CA GLY A 76 16.87 -4.48 -9.40
C GLY A 76 17.34 -5.21 -8.14
N LEU A 77 16.74 -6.37 -7.84
CA LEU A 77 17.09 -7.17 -6.66
C LEU A 77 18.45 -7.85 -6.80
N ASP A 78 18.84 -8.28 -8.00
CA ASP A 78 20.16 -8.83 -8.30
C ASP A 78 21.25 -7.77 -8.17
N LYS A 79 21.01 -6.55 -8.64
CA LYS A 79 21.93 -5.42 -8.41
C LYS A 79 22.04 -5.04 -6.94
N ILE A 80 20.93 -5.08 -6.20
CA ILE A 80 20.95 -4.85 -4.75
C ILE A 80 21.72 -5.98 -4.07
N ARG A 81 21.47 -7.24 -4.44
CA ARG A 81 22.13 -8.42 -3.88
C ARG A 81 23.64 -8.40 -4.14
N GLU A 82 24.05 -7.98 -5.34
CA GLU A 82 25.44 -7.75 -5.71
C GLU A 82 26.07 -6.61 -4.90
N ALA A 83 25.37 -5.49 -4.71
CA ALA A 83 25.83 -4.38 -3.88
C ALA A 83 25.92 -4.74 -2.38
N THR A 84 25.10 -5.68 -1.91
CA THR A 84 25.12 -6.18 -0.52
C THR A 84 26.00 -7.41 -0.31
N ASN A 85 26.60 -7.97 -1.36
CA ASN A 85 27.55 -9.07 -1.21
C ASN A 85 28.91 -8.52 -0.74
N PHE A 86 28.99 -8.28 0.57
CA PHE A 86 30.19 -7.79 1.24
C PHE A 86 31.38 -8.76 1.19
N ASP A 87 31.16 -10.02 0.81
CA ASP A 87 32.19 -11.06 0.64
C ASP A 87 33.15 -10.81 -0.52
N LYS A 88 32.72 -10.12 -1.59
CA LYS A 88 33.58 -9.85 -2.76
C LYS A 88 34.61 -8.73 -2.53
N PHE A 89 34.55 -8.02 -1.41
CA PHE A 89 35.54 -6.99 -1.11
C PHE A 89 36.80 -7.62 -0.50
N PRO A 90 38.00 -7.30 -1.01
CA PRO A 90 39.26 -7.83 -0.47
C PRO A 90 39.39 -7.47 1.01
N ASP A 91 39.86 -8.43 1.80
CA ASP A 91 40.07 -8.27 3.23
C ASP A 91 41.11 -7.17 3.48
N GLY A 92 40.68 -6.11 4.18
CA GLY A 92 41.49 -4.92 4.48
C GLY A 92 41.03 -3.62 3.83
N SER A 93 40.08 -3.67 2.88
CA SER A 93 39.52 -2.45 2.28
C SER A 93 38.68 -1.64 3.29
N GLU A 94 38.82 -0.31 3.25
CA GLU A 94 38.05 0.63 4.09
C GLU A 94 36.53 0.41 3.95
N THR A 95 36.07 -0.05 2.79
CA THR A 95 34.69 -0.43 2.51
C THR A 95 34.16 -1.53 3.43
N LYS A 96 34.96 -2.55 3.77
CA LYS A 96 34.56 -3.63 4.68
C LYS A 96 34.49 -3.16 6.13
N LYS A 97 35.40 -2.25 6.54
CA LYS A 97 35.38 -1.63 7.88
C LYS A 97 34.14 -0.73 8.05
N LEU A 98 33.85 0.10 7.06
CA LEU A 98 32.65 0.95 7.03
C LEU A 98 31.35 0.13 6.96
N ALA A 99 31.36 -1.02 6.27
CA ALA A 99 30.24 -1.94 6.25
C ALA A 99 29.99 -2.56 7.62
N LYS A 100 31.05 -2.93 8.35
CA LYS A 100 30.97 -3.46 9.71
C LYS A 100 30.45 -2.40 10.70
N ASP A 101 30.99 -1.19 10.66
CA ASP A 101 30.53 -0.07 11.48
C ASP A 101 29.05 0.27 11.21
N ARG A 102 28.64 0.29 9.93
CA ARG A 102 27.25 0.50 9.53
C ARG A 102 26.34 -0.64 9.98
N ALA A 103 26.80 -1.88 9.97
CA ALA A 103 26.05 -3.04 10.46
C ALA A 103 25.86 -2.98 11.99
N GLU A 104 26.90 -2.60 12.74
CA GLU A 104 26.84 -2.42 14.19
C GLU A 104 25.92 -1.24 14.57
N ALA A 105 25.97 -0.15 13.82
CA ALA A 105 25.05 0.98 13.98
C ALA A 105 23.59 0.57 13.69
N ALA A 106 23.35 -0.20 12.64
CA ALA A 106 22.01 -0.70 12.28
C ALA A 106 21.44 -1.64 13.36
N GLU A 107 22.24 -2.55 13.89
CA GLU A 107 21.89 -3.42 15.02
C GLU A 107 21.52 -2.61 16.27
N LYS A 108 22.31 -1.57 16.59
CA LYS A 108 22.05 -0.69 17.74
C LYS A 108 20.76 0.11 17.58
N ILE A 109 20.48 0.61 16.39
CA ILE A 109 19.22 1.30 16.06
C ILE A 109 18.04 0.33 16.13
N ARG A 110 18.19 -0.89 15.62
CA ARG A 110 17.14 -1.92 15.65
C ARG A 110 16.80 -2.31 17.09
N ASN A 111 17.80 -2.52 17.93
CA ASN A 111 17.62 -2.88 19.33
C ASN A 111 17.03 -1.74 20.16
N SER A 112 17.41 -0.48 19.92
CA SER A 112 16.80 0.67 20.60
C SER A 112 15.36 0.88 20.18
N THR A 113 15.06 0.68 18.89
CA THR A 113 13.70 0.78 18.34
C THR A 113 12.80 -0.34 18.86
N ALA A 114 13.31 -1.57 18.95
CA ALA A 114 12.59 -2.70 19.53
C ALA A 114 12.26 -2.44 21.01
N LYS A 115 13.24 -2.02 21.82
CA LYS A 115 13.01 -1.66 23.23
C LYS A 115 12.01 -0.51 23.41
N ALA A 116 12.05 0.50 22.53
CA ALA A 116 11.09 1.59 22.55
C ALA A 116 9.67 1.13 22.18
N ALA A 117 9.54 0.19 21.24
CA ALA A 117 8.26 -0.40 20.86
C ALA A 117 7.68 -1.28 21.98
N GLU A 118 8.50 -2.06 22.67
CA GLU A 118 8.10 -2.86 23.83
C GLU A 118 7.68 -1.99 25.00
N ALA A 119 8.41 -0.90 25.30
CA ALA A 119 8.04 0.05 26.33
C ALA A 119 6.72 0.77 26.03
N ARG A 120 6.43 1.08 24.76
CA ARG A 120 5.12 1.63 24.36
C ARG A 120 4.00 0.61 24.55
N LYS A 121 4.21 -0.64 24.13
CA LYS A 121 3.24 -1.72 24.32
C LYS A 121 2.96 -2.00 25.81
N ALA A 122 3.98 -1.97 26.67
CA ALA A 122 3.81 -2.16 28.11
C ALA A 122 3.04 -1.01 28.77
N LYS A 123 3.28 0.25 28.35
CA LYS A 123 2.51 1.41 28.82
C LYS A 123 1.05 1.38 28.35
N GLU A 124 0.82 0.92 27.13
CA GLU A 124 -0.53 0.77 26.57
C GLU A 124 -1.30 -0.36 27.26
N ALA A 125 -0.63 -1.48 27.58
CA ALA A 125 -1.21 -2.57 28.36
C ALA A 125 -1.53 -2.15 29.81
N ALA A 126 -0.64 -1.42 30.48
CA ALA A 126 -0.87 -0.89 31.82
C ALA A 126 -2.00 0.17 31.85
N ALA A 127 -2.16 0.95 30.78
CA ALA A 127 -3.27 1.89 30.64
C ALA A 127 -4.61 1.18 30.34
N ALA A 128 -4.57 0.02 29.69
CA ALA A 128 -5.75 -0.82 29.44
C ALA A 128 -6.22 -1.61 30.68
N GLU A 129 -5.33 -1.85 31.65
CA GLU A 129 -5.63 -2.56 32.91
C GLU A 129 -6.01 -1.63 34.07
N ALA A 130 -5.93 -0.31 33.89
CA ALA A 130 -6.45 0.66 34.86
C ALA A 130 -8.00 0.63 34.89
N PRO A 131 -8.65 0.62 36.07
CA PRO A 131 -10.10 0.50 36.15
C PRO A 131 -10.75 1.73 35.51
N LYS A 132 -11.67 1.49 34.56
CA LYS A 132 -12.49 2.53 33.93
C LYS A 132 -13.08 3.44 35.03
N PRO A 133 -12.83 4.76 35.01
CA PRO A 133 -13.54 5.65 35.92
C PRO A 133 -15.03 5.56 35.58
N ALA A 134 -15.82 5.20 36.59
CA ALA A 134 -17.27 5.08 36.51
C ALA A 134 -17.88 6.36 35.92
N PRO A 135 -18.90 6.26 35.04
CA PRO A 135 -19.59 7.44 34.52
C PRO A 135 -20.30 8.12 35.70
N LYS A 136 -19.81 9.29 36.11
CA LYS A 136 -20.51 10.13 37.10
C LYS A 136 -21.89 10.50 36.54
N PRO A 137 -22.99 10.17 37.23
CA PRO A 137 -24.32 10.57 36.80
C PRO A 137 -24.47 12.07 37.04
N LYS A 138 -24.58 12.87 35.97
CA LYS A 138 -25.13 14.23 36.10
C LYS A 138 -26.64 14.10 36.29
N ALA A 139 -27.03 14.00 37.55
CA ALA A 139 -28.39 14.17 38.00
C ALA A 139 -28.93 15.55 37.59
N THR A 140 -30.16 15.49 37.10
CA THR A 140 -31.08 16.56 36.75
C THR A 140 -31.40 17.47 37.94
N ALA A 141 -31.43 18.78 37.71
CA ALA A 141 -32.07 19.76 38.59
C ALA A 141 -33.09 20.60 37.81
N LYS A 142 -34.30 20.01 37.72
CA LYS A 142 -35.67 20.55 37.71
C LYS A 142 -36.15 21.70 36.78
N PRO A 143 -37.46 21.65 36.43
CA PRO A 143 -38.09 22.42 35.36
C PRO A 143 -38.80 23.69 35.87
N LYS A 144 -38.98 24.67 34.98
CA LYS A 144 -40.06 25.67 35.11
C LYS A 144 -40.92 25.69 33.84
N THR A 145 -42.18 25.38 34.08
CA THR A 145 -43.34 25.38 33.20
C THR A 145 -43.86 26.80 32.98
N THR A 146 -44.27 27.12 31.74
CA THR A 146 -45.45 27.91 31.26
C THR A 146 -45.11 28.39 29.82
N ALA A 147 -45.94 28.34 28.78
CA ALA A 147 -47.29 27.86 28.56
C ALA A 147 -47.45 27.47 27.06
N LYS A 148 -48.35 26.49 26.82
CA LYS A 148 -49.00 26.07 25.56
C LYS A 148 -49.78 27.25 24.89
N PRO A 149 -50.47 27.09 23.73
CA PRO A 149 -50.61 25.93 22.82
C PRO A 149 -50.67 26.22 21.29
N LYS A 150 -50.38 25.16 20.52
CA LYS A 150 -51.01 24.66 19.28
C LYS A 150 -52.04 25.54 18.54
N SER A 151 -51.91 25.56 17.20
CA SER A 151 -53.01 25.24 16.28
C SER A 151 -52.50 24.51 15.01
N LYS A 152 -53.02 23.28 14.84
CA LYS A 152 -53.19 22.58 13.56
C LYS A 152 -54.25 23.32 12.72
N LYS A 153 -54.09 23.30 11.37
CA LYS A 153 -55.07 23.02 10.28
C LYS A 153 -54.58 23.72 9.00
N ALA A 154 -54.26 22.99 7.93
CA ALA A 154 -55.15 22.49 6.86
C ALA A 154 -55.43 23.55 5.77
N ASP A 155 -55.46 23.08 4.52
CA ASP A 155 -55.87 23.71 3.25
C ASP A 155 -54.80 24.39 2.37
N THR A 156 -54.31 23.64 1.37
CA THR A 156 -54.37 24.02 -0.06
C THR A 156 -54.47 22.74 -0.89
#